data_AF-D4DU55-F1
#
_entry.id   AF-D4DU55-F1
#
_cell.length_a   1.000
_cell.length_b   1.000
_cell.length_c   1.000
_cell.angle_alpha   90.00
_cell.angle_beta   90.00
_cell.angle_gamma   90.00
#
_symmetry.space_group_name_H-M   'P 1'
#
loop_
_entity.id
_entity.type
_entity.pdbx_description
1 polymer ?
#
loop_
_entity_poly.entity_id
_entity_poly.type
_entity_poly.pdbx_seq_one_letter_code
_entity_poly.pdbx_strand_id
1 'polypeptide(L)'
;MQLIESLDASRDMVLSMMDIYLSFQSNRMNQQMRVLTVITIIFMPLTVITGIYGMNFDNMPELHWQYGYFMVLGLMASIIVGLLVFFSRRKWL
;
A
#
# COMPACT_ATOMS: atom_id res chain seq x y z
N MET A 1 -2.15 16.35 51.62
CA MET A 1 -2.39 15.12 50.85
C MET A 1 -3.16 15.39 49.57
N GLN A 2 -4.33 16.05 49.59
CA GLN A 2 -5.11 16.37 48.36
C GLN A 2 -4.35 17.14 47.26
N LEU A 3 -3.45 18.07 47.63
CA LEU A 3 -2.61 18.78 46.66
C LEU A 3 -1.58 17.86 45.98
N ILE A 4 -1.10 16.82 46.67
CA ILE A 4 -0.16 15.85 46.09
C ILE A 4 -0.92 14.88 45.19
N GLU A 5 -2.10 14.40 45.62
CA GLU A 5 -2.96 13.54 44.80
C GLU A 5 -3.42 14.21 43.51
N SER A 6 -3.77 15.50 43.56
CA SER A 6 -4.13 16.26 42.34
C SER A 6 -2.93 16.49 41.41
N LEU A 7 -1.72 16.58 41.97
CA LEU A 7 -0.47 16.69 41.21
C LEU A 7 -0.12 15.37 40.52
N ASP A 8 -0.23 14.26 41.24
CA ASP A 8 -0.05 12.91 40.68
C ASP A 8 -1.11 12.60 39.61
N ALA A 9 -2.38 12.92 39.85
CA ALA A 9 -3.44 12.76 38.86
C ALA A 9 -3.19 13.59 37.59
N SER A 10 -2.68 14.82 37.74
CA SER A 10 -2.30 15.67 36.61
C SER A 10 -1.12 15.07 35.84
N ARG A 11 -0.13 14.52 36.55
CA ARG A 11 1.04 13.85 35.96
C ARG A 11 0.62 12.62 35.16
N ASP A 12 -0.24 11.78 35.71
CA ASP A 12 -0.76 10.59 35.04
C ASP A 12 -1.58 10.96 33.80
N MET A 13 -2.36 12.04 33.87
CA MET A 13 -3.10 12.56 32.71
C MET A 13 -2.16 13.03 31.60
N VAL A 14 -1.08 13.74 31.93
CA VAL A 14 -0.07 14.18 30.94
C VAL A 14 0.63 12.98 30.30
N LEU A 15 0.99 11.95 31.08
CA LEU A 15 1.57 10.72 30.56
C LEU A 15 0.60 10.00 29.62
N SER A 16 -0.67 9.85 30.02
CA SER A 16 -1.71 9.27 29.18
C SER A 16 -1.91 10.04 27.87
N MET A 17 -1.89 11.38 27.91
CA MET A 17 -1.96 12.21 26.71
C MET A 17 -0.75 11.99 25.79
N MET A 18 0.45 11.82 26.35
CA MET A 18 1.65 11.53 25.58
C MET A 18 1.57 10.15 24.91
N ASP A 19 1.08 9.13 25.62
CA ASP A 19 0.87 7.79 25.06
C ASP A 19 -0.16 7.81 23.93
N ILE A 20 -1.24 8.58 24.10
CA ILE A 20 -2.25 8.80 23.05
C ILE A 20 -1.64 9.51 21.84
N TYR A 21 -0.82 10.55 22.07
CA TYR A 21 -0.14 11.28 20.99
C TYR A 21 0.80 10.37 20.18
N LEU A 22 1.61 9.57 20.86
CA LEU A 22 2.50 8.59 20.22
C LEU A 22 1.69 7.54 19.43
N SER A 23 0.57 7.09 19.99
CA SER A 23 -0.34 6.17 19.30
C SER A 23 -0.95 6.80 18.04
N PHE A 24 -1.37 8.06 18.10
CA PHE A 24 -1.85 8.81 16.92
C PHE A 24 -0.75 8.97 15.86
N GLN A 25 0.48 9.29 16.28
CA GLN A 25 1.61 9.41 15.36
C GLN A 25 1.93 8.08 14.67
N SER A 26 1.93 6.98 15.43
CA SER A 26 2.12 5.63 14.91
C SER A 26 1.00 5.23 13.93
N ASN A 27 -0.26 5.54 14.25
CA ASN A 27 -1.38 5.30 13.34
C ASN A 27 -1.25 6.09 12.03
N ARG A 28 -0.83 7.35 12.09
CA ARG A 28 -0.56 8.17 10.90
C ARG A 28 0.57 7.56 10.06
N MET A 29 1.66 7.12 10.70
CA MET A 29 2.76 6.45 10.01
C MET A 29 2.30 5.15 9.34
N ASN A 30 1.52 4.32 10.04
CA ASN A 30 0.94 3.10 9.50
C ASN A 30 0.03 3.37 8.29
N GLN A 31 -0.75 4.46 8.33
CA GLN A 31 -1.58 4.86 7.19
C GLN A 31 -0.74 5.27 5.98
N GLN A 32 0.32 6.05 6.19
CA GLN A 32 1.23 6.44 5.10
C GLN A 32 1.95 5.22 4.50
N MET A 33 2.48 4.34 5.34
CA MET A 33 3.11 3.09 4.89
C MET A 33 2.13 2.22 4.11
N ARG A 34 0.87 2.12 4.57
CA ARG A 34 -0.16 1.36 3.87
C ARG A 34 -0.41 1.90 2.46
N VAL A 35 -0.51 3.22 2.29
CA VAL A 35 -0.68 3.83 0.96
C VAL A 35 0.51 3.50 0.05
N LEU A 36 1.74 3.66 0.55
CA LEU A 36 2.95 3.34 -0.22
C LEU A 36 3.01 1.84 -0.59
N THR A 37 2.68 0.95 0.34
CA THR A 37 2.63 -0.49 0.08
C THR A 37 1.61 -0.86 -0.99
N VAL A 38 0.41 -0.27 -0.96
CA VAL A 38 -0.62 -0.49 -1.99
C VAL A 38 -0.11 -0.07 -3.37
N ILE A 39 0.51 1.10 -3.47
CA ILE A 39 1.14 1.57 -4.72
C ILE A 39 2.18 0.55 -5.18
N THR A 40 3.13 0.16 -4.33
CA THR A 40 4.18 -0.80 -4.68
C THR A 40 3.63 -2.14 -5.14
N ILE A 41 2.59 -2.67 -4.48
CA ILE A 41 1.97 -3.96 -4.86
C ILE A 41 1.32 -3.89 -6.24
N ILE A 42 0.76 -2.74 -6.63
CA ILE A 42 0.22 -2.54 -7.98
C ILE A 42 1.35 -2.44 -9.01
N PHE A 43 2.42 -1.72 -8.69
CA PHE A 43 3.54 -1.52 -9.62
C PHE A 43 4.40 -2.78 -9.81
N MET A 44 4.57 -3.62 -8.80
CA MET A 44 5.41 -4.83 -8.88
C MET A 44 5.08 -5.77 -10.05
N PRO A 45 3.84 -6.26 -10.23
CA PRO A 45 3.50 -7.11 -11.37
C PRO A 45 3.62 -6.36 -12.70
N LEU A 46 3.30 -5.07 -12.73
CA LEU A 46 3.46 -4.24 -13.93
C LEU A 46 4.93 -4.17 -14.35
N THR A 47 5.84 -3.91 -13.42
CA THR A 47 7.29 -3.85 -13.65
C THR A 47 7.85 -5.19 -14.12
N VAL A 48 7.34 -6.32 -13.60
CA VAL A 48 7.76 -7.64 -14.08
C VAL A 48 7.33 -7.85 -15.53
N ILE A 49 6.09 -7.50 -15.89
CA ILE A 49 5.61 -7.67 -17.26
C ILE A 49 6.34 -6.71 -18.21
N THR A 50 6.48 -5.42 -17.86
CA THR A 50 7.25 -4.46 -18.69
C THR A 50 8.72 -4.83 -18.77
N GLY A 51 9.30 -5.39 -17.71
CA GLY A 51 10.66 -5.93 -17.72
C GLY A 51 10.81 -7.10 -18.69
N ILE A 52 9.88 -8.07 -18.66
CA ILE A 52 9.88 -9.20 -19.59
C ILE A 52 9.70 -8.74 -21.03
N TYR A 53 8.75 -7.83 -21.30
CA TYR A 53 8.49 -7.26 -22.63
C TYR A 53 9.57 -6.27 -23.11
N GLY A 54 10.35 -5.70 -22.19
CA GLY A 54 11.46 -4.80 -22.49
C GLY A 54 12.78 -5.52 -22.76
N MET A 55 12.86 -6.82 -22.49
CA MET A 55 14.00 -7.63 -22.92
C MET A 55 13.90 -7.86 -24.44
N ASN A 56 14.95 -7.52 -25.19
CA ASN A 56 15.07 -7.71 -26.65
C ASN A 56 15.12 -9.20 -27.02
N PHE A 57 14.03 -9.94 -26.84
CA PHE A 57 13.89 -11.30 -27.34
C PHE A 57 13.46 -11.25 -28.81
N ASP A 58 14.36 -11.69 -29.69
CA ASP A 58 14.16 -11.79 -31.15
C ASP A 58 13.07 -12.81 -31.54
N ASN A 59 12.65 -13.68 -30.60
CA ASN A 59 11.66 -14.72 -30.81
C ASN A 59 10.66 -14.78 -29.64
N MET A 60 9.80 -13.77 -29.50
CA MET A 60 8.59 -13.87 -28.68
C MET A 60 7.46 -14.49 -29.54
N PRO A 61 6.99 -15.71 -29.27
CA PRO A 61 5.90 -16.32 -30.02
C PRO A 61 4.58 -15.52 -29.93
N GLU A 62 4.37 -14.67 -28.91
CA GLU A 62 3.22 -13.77 -28.85
C GLU A 62 3.31 -12.55 -29.79
N LEU A 63 4.50 -12.21 -30.34
CA LEU A 63 4.70 -11.06 -31.23
C LEU A 63 4.13 -11.30 -32.64
N HIS A 64 4.04 -12.56 -33.07
CA HIS A 64 3.42 -12.96 -34.35
C HIS A 64 1.89 -12.94 -34.32
N TRP A 65 1.28 -12.76 -33.14
CA TRP A 65 -0.16 -12.66 -33.01
C TRP A 65 -0.58 -11.19 -33.01
N GLN A 66 -1.40 -10.78 -33.99
CA GLN A 66 -1.92 -9.41 -34.12
C GLN A 66 -2.53 -8.84 -32.83
N TYR A 67 -3.00 -9.71 -31.93
CA TYR A 67 -3.65 -9.34 -30.66
C TYR A 67 -2.81 -9.61 -29.41
N GLY A 68 -1.57 -10.12 -29.52
CA GLY A 68 -0.73 -10.44 -28.36
C GLY A 68 -0.48 -9.23 -27.47
N TYR A 69 -0.16 -8.09 -28.08
CA TYR A 69 0.02 -6.81 -27.39
C TYR A 69 -1.25 -6.36 -26.63
N PHE A 70 -2.43 -6.48 -27.26
CA PHE A 70 -3.70 -6.12 -26.64
C PHE A 70 -4.10 -7.08 -25.50
N MET A 71 -3.81 -8.38 -25.63
CA MET A 71 -4.06 -9.34 -24.55
C MET A 71 -3.19 -9.06 -23.33
N VAL A 72 -1.93 -8.69 -23.51
CA VAL A 72 -1.01 -8.36 -22.40
C VAL A 72 -1.44 -7.08 -21.70
N LEU A 73 -1.84 -6.06 -22.46
CA LEU A 73 -2.44 -4.85 -21.90
C LEU A 73 -3.73 -5.17 -21.14
N GLY A 74 -4.58 -6.05 -21.68
CA GLY A 74 -5.78 -6.55 -21.01
C GLY A 74 -5.46 -7.29 -19.70
N LEU A 75 -4.40 -8.12 -19.70
CA LEU A 75 -3.92 -8.83 -18.53
C LEU A 75 -3.44 -7.83 -17.46
N MET A 76 -2.56 -6.88 -17.84
CA MET A 76 -2.09 -5.82 -16.94
C MET A 76 -3.27 -5.03 -16.34
N ALA A 77 -4.21 -4.58 -17.18
CA ALA A 77 -5.39 -3.85 -16.74
C ALA A 77 -6.25 -4.69 -15.79
N SER A 78 -6.46 -5.96 -16.09
CA SER A 78 -7.24 -6.87 -15.23
C SER A 78 -6.57 -7.10 -13.87
N ILE A 79 -5.23 -7.18 -13.82
CA ILE A 79 -4.46 -7.30 -12.57
C ILE A 79 -4.60 -6.02 -11.74
N ILE A 80 -4.48 -4.84 -12.36
CA ILE A 80 -4.67 -3.55 -11.67
C ILE A 80 -6.08 -3.47 -11.07
N VAL A 81 -7.10 -3.74 -11.89
CA VAL A 81 -8.50 -3.69 -11.45
C VAL A 81 -8.76 -4.73 -10.35
N GLY A 82 -8.25 -5.95 -10.49
CA GLY A 82 -8.38 -7.01 -9.50
C GLY A 82 -7.74 -6.63 -8.16
N LEU A 83 -6.54 -6.07 -8.18
CA LEU A 83 -5.86 -5.58 -6.98
C LEU A 83 -6.59 -4.40 -6.36
N LEU A 84 -7.05 -3.42 -7.14
CA LEU A 84 -7.82 -2.27 -6.65
C LEU A 84 -9.12 -2.72 -5.98
N VAL A 85 -9.87 -3.64 -6.59
CA VAL A 85 -11.10 -4.21 -6.01
C VAL A 85 -10.77 -4.98 -4.73
N PHE A 86 -9.70 -5.77 -4.71
CA PHE A 86 -9.27 -6.51 -3.53
C PHE A 86 -8.93 -5.56 -2.36
N PHE A 87 -8.14 -4.51 -2.61
CA PHE A 87 -7.78 -3.52 -1.59
C PHE A 87 -8.97 -2.70 -1.10
N SER A 88 -9.87 -2.31 -2.01
CA SER A 88 -11.11 -1.60 -1.68
C SER A 88 -12.05 -2.46 -0.82
N ARG A 89 -12.24 -3.75 -1.16
CA ARG A 89 -13.07 -4.67 -0.37
C ARG A 89 -12.51 -4.96 1.02
N ARG A 90 -11.19 -4.93 1.18
CA ARG A 90 -10.54 -5.15 2.48
C ARG A 90 -10.52 -3.90 3.38
N LYS A 91 -11.05 -2.75 2.94
CA LYS A 91 -10.94 -1.46 3.66
C LYS A 91 -9.50 -1.11 4.03
N TRP A 92 -8.54 -1.56 3.21
CA TRP A 92 -7.13 -1.19 3.36
C TRP A 92 -6.86 0.20 2.74
N LEU A 93 -7.76 0.66 1.88
CA LEU A 93 -7.91 2.05 1.47
C LEU A 93 -9.11 2.68 2.19
#